data_AF-A0AAN4MED9-F1
#
_entry.id   AF-A0AAN4MED9-F1
#
_cell.length_a   1.000
_cell.length_b   1.000
_cell.length_c   1.000
_cell.angle_alpha   90.00
_cell.angle_beta   90.00
_cell.angle_gamma   90.00
#
_symmetry.space_group_name_H-M   'P 1'
#
loop_
_entity.id
_entity.type
_entity.pdbx_description
1 polymer ?
#
loop_
_entity_poly.entity_id
_entity_poly.type
_entity_poly.pdbx_seq_one_letter_code
_entity_poly.pdbx_strand_id
1 'polypeptide(L)'
;MFDDEYYPDILVAELKQLIEQFAKKVQKPALAEQDIYRYAHQTVIEINEMKPQFEDLDSSLDDSAADYIAEAMMMVAQEAGYLDLEMEELVMNREW
;
A
#
# COMPACT_ATOMS: atom_id res chain seq x y z
N MET A 1 -11.34 -1.35 -2.96
CA MET A 1 -11.47 -1.71 -1.53
C MET A 1 -12.72 -1.17 -0.87
N PHE A 2 -12.97 0.15 -0.74
CA PHE A 2 -14.19 0.64 -0.06
C PHE A 2 -15.52 0.18 -0.69
N ASP A 3 -15.56 0.00 -2.01
CA ASP A 3 -16.76 -0.50 -2.71
C ASP A 3 -16.90 -2.03 -2.65
N ASP A 4 -16.00 -2.72 -1.96
CA ASP A 4 -15.98 -4.18 -1.81
C ASP A 4 -16.32 -4.54 -0.36
N GLU A 5 -17.54 -5.05 -0.16
CA GLU A 5 -18.11 -5.38 1.15
C GLU A 5 -17.32 -6.45 1.91
N TYR A 6 -16.40 -7.17 1.24
CA TYR A 6 -15.50 -8.10 1.91
C TYR A 6 -14.52 -7.39 2.85
N TYR A 7 -14.08 -6.17 2.52
CA TYR A 7 -13.11 -5.43 3.32
C TYR A 7 -13.80 -4.45 4.28
N PRO A 8 -13.58 -4.54 5.60
CA PRO A 8 -14.19 -3.63 6.56
C PRO A 8 -13.75 -2.18 6.34
N ASP A 9 -14.70 -1.25 6.16
CA ASP A 9 -14.44 0.18 5.93
C ASP A 9 -13.44 0.81 6.92
N ILE A 10 -13.51 0.40 8.18
CA ILE A 10 -12.62 0.91 9.22
C ILE A 10 -11.15 0.53 8.98
N LEU A 11 -10.89 -0.70 8.53
CA LEU A 11 -9.55 -1.17 8.21
C LEU A 11 -9.07 -0.61 6.88
N VAL A 12 -9.98 -0.49 5.89
CA VAL A 12 -9.66 0.17 4.61
C VAL A 12 -9.28 1.64 4.84
N ALA A 13 -9.92 2.33 5.79
CA ALA A 13 -9.57 3.69 6.17
C ALA A 13 -8.19 3.78 6.84
N GLU A 14 -7.83 2.84 7.72
CA GLU A 14 -6.49 2.77 8.31
C GLU A 14 -5.42 2.50 7.25
N LEU A 15 -5.67 1.54 6.35
CA LEU A 15 -4.79 1.24 5.23
C LEU A 15 -4.58 2.47 4.32
N LYS A 16 -5.65 3.21 4.02
CA LYS A 16 -5.56 4.47 3.27
C LYS A 16 -4.66 5.48 3.98
N GLN A 17 -4.70 5.58 5.31
CA GLN A 17 -3.80 6.49 6.04
C GLN A 17 -2.33 6.08 5.90
N LEU A 18 -2.01 4.79 5.86
CA LEU A 18 -0.65 4.31 5.62
C LEU A 18 -0.17 4.69 4.21
N ILE A 19 -1.03 4.56 3.20
CA ILE A 19 -0.74 4.98 1.82
C ILE A 19 -0.59 6.51 1.73
N GLU A 20 -1.40 7.29 2.45
CA GLU A 20 -1.23 8.75 2.51
C GLU A 20 0.10 9.16 3.16
N GLN A 21 0.58 8.39 4.14
CA GLN A 21 1.91 8.60 4.72
C GLN A 21 3.02 8.28 3.71
N PHE A 22 2.87 7.19 2.94
CA PHE A 22 3.74 6.89 1.81
C PHE A 22 3.77 8.06 0.81
N ALA A 23 2.60 8.58 0.41
CA ALA A 23 2.49 9.71 -0.51
C ALA A 23 3.24 10.96 -0.04
N LYS A 24 3.17 11.28 1.25
CA LYS A 24 3.94 12.39 1.84
C LYS A 24 5.45 12.16 1.78
N LYS A 25 5.91 10.91 1.89
CA LYS A 25 7.35 10.57 1.76
C LYS A 25 7.81 10.71 0.31
N VAL A 26 6.99 10.29 -0.65
CA VAL A 26 7.30 10.27 -2.10
C VAL A 26 7.28 11.66 -2.74
N GLN A 27 6.48 12.61 -2.24
CA GLN A 27 6.43 14.00 -2.74
C GLN A 27 7.72 14.83 -2.50
N LYS A 28 8.75 14.25 -1.87
CA LYS A 28 10.02 14.95 -1.63
C LYS A 28 10.80 15.09 -2.94
N PRO A 29 11.47 16.23 -3.18
CA PRO A 29 12.21 16.42 -4.43
C PRO A 29 13.40 15.47 -4.54
N ALA A 30 13.64 14.99 -5.77
CA ALA A 30 14.85 14.25 -6.17
C ALA A 30 15.09 12.92 -5.44
N LEU A 31 14.04 12.16 -5.10
CA LEU A 31 14.21 10.77 -4.67
C LEU A 31 14.63 9.89 -5.85
N ALA A 32 15.49 8.92 -5.58
CA ALA A 32 15.78 7.83 -6.50
C ALA A 32 14.70 6.74 -6.38
N GLU A 33 14.56 5.89 -7.39
CA GLU A 33 13.59 4.77 -7.37
C GLU A 33 13.77 3.86 -6.16
N GLN A 34 15.02 3.55 -5.80
CA GLN A 34 15.36 2.78 -4.60
C GLN A 34 14.83 3.40 -3.30
N ASP A 35 14.70 4.72 -3.22
CA ASP A 35 14.11 5.39 -2.06
C ASP A 35 12.59 5.21 -2.04
N ILE A 36 11.95 5.21 -3.22
CA ILE A 36 10.52 4.94 -3.36
C ILE A 36 10.21 3.51 -2.91
N TYR A 37 10.94 2.51 -3.42
CA TYR A 37 10.76 1.12 -3.01
C TYR A 37 11.00 0.95 -1.51
N ARG A 38 12.04 1.57 -0.95
CA ARG A 38 12.28 1.53 0.50
C ARG A 38 11.12 2.11 1.31
N TYR A 39 10.51 3.20 0.85
CA TYR A 39 9.33 3.76 1.50
C TYR A 39 8.10 2.88 1.32
N ALA A 40 7.96 2.24 0.15
CA ALA A 40 6.87 1.32 -0.12
C ALA A 40 6.96 0.09 0.78
N HIS A 41 8.13 -0.55 0.85
CA HIS A 41 8.39 -1.71 1.71
C HIS A 41 8.15 -1.39 3.19
N GLN A 42 8.53 -0.18 3.65
CA GLN A 42 8.22 0.24 5.01
C GLN A 42 6.71 0.32 5.26
N THR A 43 5.96 0.90 4.32
CA THR A 43 4.50 0.97 4.40
C THR A 43 3.87 -0.43 4.36
N VAL A 44 4.39 -1.35 3.55
CA VAL A 44 3.90 -2.74 3.49
C VAL A 44 4.16 -3.50 4.80
N ILE A 45 5.29 -3.25 5.49
CA ILE A 45 5.53 -3.80 6.83
C ILE A 45 4.43 -3.33 7.79
N GLU A 46 4.07 -2.05 7.76
CA GLU A 46 2.99 -1.53 8.61
C GLU A 46 1.62 -2.15 8.24
N ILE A 47 1.39 -2.47 6.96
CA ILE A 47 0.18 -3.17 6.50
C ILE A 47 0.18 -4.65 6.93
N ASN A 48 1.33 -5.35 6.91
CA ASN A 48 1.43 -6.74 7.37
C ASN A 48 0.91 -6.90 8.80
N GLU A 49 1.18 -5.92 9.67
CA GLU A 49 0.72 -5.91 11.07
C GLU A 49 -0.81 -5.79 11.20
N MET A 50 -1.52 -5.36 10.17
CA MET A 50 -2.99 -5.27 10.16
C MET A 50 -3.67 -6.62 9.91
N LYS A 51 -2.93 -7.66 9.48
CA LYS A 51 -3.49 -8.97 9.13
C LYS A 51 -4.42 -9.56 10.20
N PRO A 52 -4.07 -9.59 11.50
CA PRO A 52 -4.96 -10.13 12.54
C PRO A 52 -6.28 -9.36 12.66
N GLN A 53 -6.29 -8.05 12.39
CA GLN A 53 -7.49 -7.22 12.49
C GLN A 53 -8.48 -7.52 11.38
N PHE A 54 -7.97 -7.80 10.16
CA PHE A 54 -8.81 -8.26 9.06
C PHE A 54 -9.41 -9.63 9.39
N GLU A 55 -8.61 -10.57 9.91
CA GLU A 55 -9.06 -11.90 10.32
C GLU A 55 -10.12 -11.85 11.43
N ASP A 56 -9.97 -10.96 12.42
CA ASP A 56 -10.93 -10.74 13.51
C ASP A 56 -12.31 -10.23 13.02
N LEU A 57 -12.37 -9.68 11.80
CA LEU A 57 -13.58 -9.14 11.17
C LEU A 57 -14.07 -10.00 9.99
N ASP A 58 -13.72 -11.30 9.97
CA ASP A 58 -14.08 -12.25 8.91
C ASP A 58 -13.62 -11.82 7.49
N SER A 59 -12.52 -11.07 7.42
CA SER A 59 -11.87 -10.58 6.19
C SER A 59 -10.41 -11.04 6.13
N SER A 60 -9.72 -10.78 5.01
CA SER A 60 -8.28 -11.05 4.89
C SER A 60 -7.57 -10.03 4.00
N LEU A 61 -6.28 -9.82 4.24
CA LEU A 61 -5.38 -9.33 3.19
C LEU A 61 -5.12 -10.51 2.24
N ASP A 62 -5.72 -10.50 1.06
CA ASP A 62 -5.61 -11.54 0.04
C ASP A 62 -4.91 -11.01 -1.23
N ASP A 63 -4.88 -11.82 -2.29
CA ASP A 63 -4.30 -11.42 -3.58
C ASP A 63 -5.00 -10.17 -4.15
N SER A 64 -6.32 -10.06 -4.00
CA SER A 64 -7.08 -8.89 -4.44
C SER A 64 -6.69 -7.64 -3.63
N ALA A 65 -6.49 -7.77 -2.32
CA ALA A 65 -5.98 -6.68 -1.49
C ALA A 65 -4.57 -6.24 -1.94
N ALA A 66 -3.70 -7.20 -2.27
CA ALA A 66 -2.36 -6.90 -2.79
C ALA A 66 -2.43 -6.06 -4.08
N ASP A 67 -3.31 -6.43 -5.01
CA ASP A 67 -3.53 -5.68 -6.26
C ASP A 67 -4.01 -4.25 -5.97
N TYR A 68 -5.02 -4.08 -5.11
CA TYR A 68 -5.54 -2.76 -4.76
C TYR A 68 -4.48 -1.86 -4.08
N ILE A 69 -3.67 -2.44 -3.19
CA ILE A 69 -2.60 -1.71 -2.49
C ILE A 69 -1.51 -1.31 -3.49
N ALA A 70 -1.08 -2.23 -4.34
CA ALA A 70 -0.03 -1.97 -5.33
C ALA A 70 -0.47 -0.90 -6.34
N GLU A 71 -1.72 -0.96 -6.80
CA GLU A 71 -2.31 0.06 -7.68
C GLU A 71 -2.34 1.43 -7.00
N ALA A 72 -2.79 1.50 -5.75
CA ALA A 72 -2.83 2.76 -5.00
C ALA A 72 -1.42 3.35 -4.76
N MET A 73 -0.43 2.53 -4.44
CA MET A 73 0.96 2.98 -4.29
C MET A 73 1.56 3.43 -5.63
N MET A 74 1.24 2.74 -6.73
CA MET A 74 1.68 3.12 -8.07
C MET A 74 1.08 4.47 -8.48
N MET A 75 -0.21 4.69 -8.23
CA MET A 75 -0.86 5.99 -8.48
C MET A 75 -0.15 7.13 -7.74
N VAL A 76 0.17 6.93 -6.46
CA VAL A 76 0.93 7.91 -5.66
C VAL A 76 2.30 8.21 -6.28
N ALA A 77 3.02 7.19 -6.74
CA ALA A 77 4.33 7.37 -7.35
C ALA A 77 4.24 8.11 -8.70
N GLN A 78 3.26 7.74 -9.52
CA GLN A 78 3.00 8.40 -10.81
C GLN A 78 2.60 9.87 -10.64
N GLU A 79 1.77 10.20 -9.65
CA GLU A 79 1.41 11.59 -9.31
C GLU A 79 2.62 12.43 -8.92
N ALA A 80 3.63 11.80 -8.31
CA ALA A 80 4.90 12.45 -7.98
C ALA A 80 5.91 12.47 -9.15
N GLY A 81 5.56 11.91 -10.31
CA GLY A 81 6.37 11.91 -11.53
C GLY A 81 7.24 10.68 -11.74
N TYR A 82 7.07 9.62 -10.95
CA TYR A 82 7.79 8.35 -11.09
C TYR A 82 6.98 7.38 -11.95
N LEU A 83 7.35 7.22 -13.21
CA LEU A 83 6.57 6.45 -14.21
C LEU A 83 7.14 5.07 -14.52
N ASP A 84 8.43 4.86 -14.25
CA ASP A 84 9.18 3.65 -14.65
C ASP A 84 9.30 2.60 -13.52
N LEU A 85 8.51 2.73 -12.45
CA LEU A 85 8.53 1.79 -11.34
C LEU A 85 7.81 0.47 -11.69
N GLU A 86 8.30 -0.62 -11.10
CA GLU A 86 7.66 -1.92 -11.16
C GLU A 86 6.61 -2.03 -10.06
N MET A 87 5.36 -2.29 -10.45
CA MET A 87 4.23 -2.34 -9.51
C MET A 87 4.37 -3.49 -8.50
N GLU A 88 4.83 -4.66 -8.95
CA GLU A 88 5.06 -5.82 -8.08
C GLU A 88 6.12 -5.55 -7.01
N GLU A 89 7.13 -4.73 -7.33
CA GLU A 89 8.21 -4.39 -6.39
C GLU A 89 7.72 -3.52 -5.23
N LEU A 90 6.65 -2.71 -5.44
CA LEU A 90 6.08 -1.87 -4.38
C LEU A 90 5.50 -2.67 -3.21
N VAL A 91 5.06 -3.91 -3.47
CA VAL A 91 4.43 -4.81 -2.50
C VAL A 91 5.17 -6.15 -2.36
N MET A 92 6.46 -6.17 -2.73
CA MET A 92 7.27 -7.40 -2.77
C MET A 92 7.39 -8.10 -1.41
N ASN A 93 7.43 -7.32 -0.33
CA ASN A 93 7.65 -7.80 1.03
C ASN A 93 6.34 -8.01 1.83
N ARG A 94 5.22 -8.20 1.14
CA ARG A 94 3.96 -8.60 1.78
C ARG A 94 4.08 -10.01 2.37
N GLU A 95 3.43 -10.23 3.51
CA GLU A 95 3.42 -11.52 4.24
C GLU A 95 2.05 -12.20 4.23
N TRP A 96 1.16 -11.76 3.34
CA TRP A 96 -0.16 -12.32 3.10
C TRP A 96 -0.24 -12.96 1.73
#